data_AF-X0WU19-F1
#
_entry.id   AF-X0WU19-F1
#
_cell.length_a   1.000
_cell.length_b   1.000
_cell.length_c   1.000
_cell.angle_alpha   90.00
_cell.angle_beta   90.00
_cell.angle_gamma   90.00
#
_symmetry.space_group_name_H-M   'P 1'
#
loop_
_entity.id
_entity.type
_entity.pdbx_description
1 polymer ?
#
loop_
_entity_poly.entity_id
_entity_poly.type
_entity_poly.pdbx_seq_one_letter_code
_entity_poly.pdbx_strand_id
1 'polypeptide(L)'
;TDVPAIARRVEEIAQVHPDGHNMHIQIICPEDNCWPLPWYLRSFPNVGYWNKVDESAPAAPVIIASPSVESALMKKLYELPPPGKRHLYVPLFDTYMELRPQIELRGYVTKELWDRFDEGRND
;
A
#
# COMPACT_ATOMS: atom_id res chain seq x y z
N THR A 1 8.21 16.44 -2.91
CA THR A 1 8.12 14.98 -2.73
C THR A 1 7.09 14.73 -1.67
N ASP A 2 6.26 13.71 -1.82
CA ASP A 2 5.13 13.46 -0.92
C ASP A 2 5.42 12.34 0.08
N VAL A 3 6.67 11.86 0.15
CA VAL A 3 7.11 10.77 1.04
C VAL A 3 6.67 10.97 2.50
N PRO A 4 6.78 12.15 3.13
CA PRO A 4 6.29 12.33 4.49
C PRO A 4 4.77 12.16 4.61
N ALA A 5 4.00 12.61 3.61
CA ALA A 5 2.54 12.47 3.58
C ALA A 5 2.13 11.00 3.35
N ILE A 6 2.84 10.30 2.45
CA ILE A 6 2.68 8.86 2.24
C ILE A 6 2.90 8.09 3.55
N ALA A 7 4.02 8.34 4.23
CA ALA A 7 4.35 7.66 5.48
C ALA A 7 3.33 7.95 6.58
N ARG A 8 2.89 9.21 6.71
CA ARG A 8 1.83 9.61 7.63
C ARG A 8 0.51 8.87 7.35
N ARG A 9 0.11 8.74 6.09
CA ARG A 9 -1.12 8.02 5.74
C ARG A 9 -1.02 6.53 6.07
N VAL A 10 0.15 5.91 5.90
CA VAL A 10 0.38 4.52 6.34
C VAL A 10 0.29 4.41 7.87
N GLU A 11 0.83 5.37 8.61
CA GLU A 11 0.73 5.44 10.07
C GLU A 11 -0.73 5.57 10.54
N GLU A 12 -1.51 6.45 9.91
CA GLU A 12 -2.94 6.63 10.19
C GLU A 12 -3.74 5.33 9.96
N ILE A 13 -3.45 4.61 8.87
CA ILE A 13 -4.07 3.30 8.61
C ILE A 13 -3.63 2.24 9.64
N ALA A 14 -2.37 2.27 10.05
CA ALA A 14 -1.85 1.33 11.04
C ALA A 14 -2.54 1.48 12.41
N GLN A 15 -2.94 2.71 12.79
CA GLN A 15 -3.64 2.97 14.05
C GLN A 15 -5.00 2.27 14.14
N VAL A 16 -5.66 2.00 13.02
CA VAL A 16 -6.95 1.28 12.96
C VAL A 16 -6.80 -0.20 12.59
N HIS A 17 -5.58 -0.65 12.32
CA HIS A 17 -5.28 -2.06 12.06
C HIS A 17 -5.08 -2.82 13.39
N PRO A 18 -5.65 -4.03 13.57
CA PRO A 18 -5.50 -4.80 14.81
C PRO A 18 -4.05 -5.05 15.23
N ASP A 19 -3.16 -5.23 14.25
CA ASP A 19 -1.73 -5.50 14.48
C ASP A 19 -0.87 -4.21 14.61
N GLY A 20 -1.45 -3.02 14.48
CA GLY A 20 -0.70 -1.76 14.57
C GLY A 20 0.46 -1.68 13.57
N HIS A 21 1.65 -1.32 14.05
CA HIS A 21 2.88 -1.32 13.24
C HIS A 21 3.29 -2.68 12.68
N ASN A 22 2.79 -3.79 13.25
CA ASN A 22 3.04 -5.12 12.69
C ASN A 22 2.17 -5.43 11.46
N MET A 23 1.31 -4.50 11.02
CA MET A 23 0.58 -4.61 9.76
C MET A 23 1.53 -4.91 8.60
N HIS A 24 1.20 -5.92 7.78
CA HIS A 24 1.97 -6.23 6.59
C HIS A 24 1.80 -5.13 5.54
N ILE A 25 2.90 -4.63 4.99
CA ILE A 25 2.91 -3.59 3.96
C ILE A 25 3.72 -4.07 2.75
N GLN A 26 3.16 -3.89 1.56
CA GLN A 26 3.84 -4.20 0.31
C GLN A 26 4.27 -2.95 -0.44
N ILE A 27 5.56 -2.85 -0.74
CA ILE A 27 6.10 -1.80 -1.61
C ILE A 27 6.59 -2.44 -2.91
N ILE A 28 6.01 -2.04 -4.04
CA ILE A 28 6.35 -2.59 -5.36
C ILE A 28 6.87 -1.45 -6.25
N CYS A 29 8.18 -1.24 -6.28
CA CYS A 29 8.83 -0.31 -7.22
C CYS A 29 9.89 -1.06 -8.03
N PRO A 30 9.78 -1.08 -9.37
CA PRO A 30 10.85 -1.57 -10.22
C PRO A 30 12.17 -0.81 -10.01
N GLU A 31 13.28 -1.46 -10.37
CA GLU A 31 14.64 -0.90 -10.34
C GLU A 31 15.12 -0.48 -8.93
N ASP A 32 14.56 -1.10 -7.88
CA ASP A 32 14.84 -0.80 -6.47
C ASP A 32 14.66 0.69 -6.13
N ASN A 33 13.77 1.34 -6.88
CA ASN A 33 13.66 2.78 -6.93
C ASN A 33 12.78 3.37 -5.81
N CYS A 34 12.62 2.67 -4.69
CA CYS A 34 11.71 3.06 -3.61
C CYS A 34 12.31 4.04 -2.59
N TRP A 35 13.59 4.39 -2.69
CA TRP A 35 14.23 5.31 -1.73
C TRP A 35 13.67 6.74 -1.91
N PRO A 36 13.27 7.46 -0.84
CA PRO A 36 13.61 7.24 0.58
C PRO A 36 12.58 6.47 1.45
N LEU A 37 11.58 5.77 0.90
CA LEU A 37 10.48 5.17 1.68
C LEU A 37 10.92 4.28 2.85
N PRO A 38 11.85 3.31 2.71
CA PRO A 38 12.23 2.48 3.84
C PRO A 38 12.75 3.23 5.08
N TRP A 39 13.26 4.47 4.97
CA TRP A 39 13.67 5.25 6.13
C TRP A 39 12.47 5.72 6.92
N TYR A 40 11.42 6.12 6.20
CA TYR A 40 10.17 6.61 6.76
C TYR A 40 9.31 5.48 7.31
N LEU A 41 9.36 4.31 6.68
CA LEU A 41 8.60 3.13 7.09
C LEU A 41 9.36 2.22 8.06
N ARG A 42 10.51 2.65 8.60
CA ARG A 42 11.37 1.83 9.47
C ARG A 42 10.72 1.39 10.79
N SER A 43 9.64 2.05 11.22
CA SER A 43 8.85 1.66 12.40
C SER A 43 7.99 0.42 12.14
N PHE A 44 7.78 0.05 10.88
CA PHE A 44 6.99 -1.11 10.48
C PHE A 44 7.91 -2.31 10.24
N PRO A 45 7.92 -3.33 11.12
CA PRO A 45 8.79 -4.49 10.95
C PRO A 45 8.41 -5.39 9.76
N ASN A 46 7.16 -5.30 9.26
CA ASN A 46 6.61 -6.21 8.26
C ASN A 46 6.42 -5.56 6.87
N VAL A 47 7.36 -4.70 6.47
CA VAL A 47 7.41 -4.10 5.14
C VAL A 47 8.25 -4.96 4.21
N GLY A 48 7.69 -5.41 3.09
CA GLY A 48 8.47 -6.00 2.02
C GLY A 48 8.65 -5.05 0.83
N TYR A 49 9.73 -5.26 0.08
CA TYR A 49 10.09 -4.50 -1.10
C TYR A 49 10.25 -5.45 -2.29
N TRP A 50 9.53 -5.17 -3.37
CA TRP A 50 9.55 -5.99 -4.58
C TRP A 50 9.83 -5.14 -5.82
N ASN A 51 10.64 -5.70 -6.73
CA ASN A 51 10.88 -5.12 -8.05
C ASN A 51 9.75 -5.38 -9.06
N LYS A 52 8.86 -6.34 -8.76
CA LYS A 52 7.74 -6.73 -9.61
C LYS A 52 6.62 -7.32 -8.76
N VAL A 53 5.42 -7.42 -9.32
CA VAL A 53 4.31 -8.12 -8.66
C VAL A 53 4.64 -9.60 -8.55
N ASP A 54 4.73 -10.10 -7.32
CA ASP A 54 4.86 -11.52 -7.00
C ASP A 54 3.46 -12.10 -6.76
N GLU A 55 3.00 -12.94 -7.68
CA GLU A 55 1.69 -13.61 -7.62
C GLU A 55 1.61 -14.66 -6.49
N SER A 56 2.75 -15.17 -6.01
CA SER A 56 2.80 -16.18 -4.94
C SER A 56 2.78 -15.58 -3.54
N ALA A 57 3.21 -14.32 -3.40
CA ALA A 57 3.18 -13.62 -2.13
C ALA A 57 1.74 -13.23 -1.74
N PRO A 58 1.31 -13.43 -0.48
CA PRO A 58 -0.02 -13.01 -0.02
C PRO A 58 -0.20 -11.50 -0.23
N ALA A 59 -1.40 -11.02 -0.56
CA ALA A 59 -1.63 -9.59 -0.70
C ALA A 59 -1.64 -8.90 0.68
N ALA A 60 -0.97 -7.76 0.80
CA ALA A 60 -0.97 -6.97 2.04
C ALA A 60 -2.22 -6.09 2.17
N PRO A 61 -2.68 -5.79 3.40
CA PRO A 61 -3.74 -4.83 3.63
C PRO A 61 -3.41 -3.42 3.09
N VAL A 62 -2.13 -3.06 3.02
CA VAL A 62 -1.63 -1.83 2.40
C VAL A 62 -0.58 -2.15 1.34
N ILE A 63 -0.77 -1.61 0.14
CA ILE A 63 0.15 -1.79 -1.00
C ILE A 63 0.49 -0.40 -1.57
N ILE A 64 1.77 -0.08 -1.69
CA ILE A 64 2.27 1.09 -2.41
C ILE A 64 3.01 0.59 -3.65
N ALA A 65 2.65 1.05 -4.84
CA ALA A 65 3.19 0.55 -6.08
C ALA A 65 3.47 1.66 -7.09
N SER A 66 4.44 1.44 -7.97
CA SER A 66 4.64 2.27 -9.16
C SER A 66 3.50 2.06 -10.17
N PRO A 67 3.08 3.10 -10.93
CA PRO A 67 2.03 2.95 -11.94
C PRO A 67 2.31 1.86 -12.98
N SER A 68 3.58 1.66 -13.32
CA SER A 68 4.03 0.68 -14.31
C SER A 68 3.67 -0.77 -13.99
N VAL A 69 3.43 -1.09 -12.71
CA VAL A 69 3.09 -2.45 -12.27
C VAL A 69 1.60 -2.63 -11.94
N GLU A 70 0.77 -1.59 -12.09
CA GLU A 70 -0.63 -1.62 -11.67
C GLU A 70 -1.43 -2.72 -12.38
N SER A 71 -1.27 -2.90 -13.69
CA SER A 71 -2.02 -3.93 -14.42
C SER A 71 -1.73 -5.34 -13.89
N ALA A 72 -0.46 -5.64 -13.58
CA ALA A 72 -0.08 -6.90 -12.96
C ALA A 72 -0.63 -7.03 -11.54
N LEU A 73 -0.67 -5.93 -10.79
CA LEU A 73 -1.23 -5.90 -9.44
C LEU A 73 -2.73 -6.18 -9.46
N MET A 74 -3.50 -5.54 -10.35
CA MET A 74 -4.94 -5.76 -10.49
C MET A 74 -5.26 -7.22 -10.85
N LYS A 75 -4.48 -7.82 -11.76
CA LYS A 75 -4.59 -9.24 -12.07
C LYS A 75 -4.37 -10.11 -10.83
N LYS A 76 -3.32 -9.85 -10.05
CA LYS A 76 -3.04 -10.56 -8.80
C LYS A 76 -4.20 -10.45 -7.80
N LEU A 77 -4.76 -9.26 -7.63
CA LEU A 77 -5.78 -8.98 -6.62
C LEU A 77 -7.18 -9.50 -7.02
N TYR A 78 -7.51 -9.49 -8.31
CA TYR A 78 -8.89 -9.70 -8.76
C TYR A 78 -9.09 -10.84 -9.75
N GLU A 79 -8.06 -11.35 -10.42
CA GLU A 79 -8.22 -12.45 -11.38
C GLU A 79 -7.78 -13.79 -10.79
N LEU A 80 -6.68 -13.80 -10.03
CA LEU A 80 -6.13 -15.03 -9.45
C LEU A 80 -6.94 -15.62 -8.29
N PRO A 81 -7.50 -14.82 -7.34
CA PRO A 81 -8.18 -15.40 -6.20
C PRO A 81 -9.53 -16.00 -6.62
N PRO A 82 -9.91 -17.17 -6.07
CA PRO A 82 -11.23 -17.75 -6.30
C PRO A 82 -12.34 -16.81 -5.81
N PRO A 83 -13.54 -16.87 -6.42
CA PRO A 83 -14.69 -16.08 -5.97
C PRO A 83 -14.94 -16.21 -4.47
N GLY A 84 -15.17 -15.09 -3.77
CA GLY A 84 -15.43 -15.06 -2.32
C GLY A 84 -14.20 -14.91 -1.41
N LYS A 85 -12.97 -14.94 -1.96
CA LYS A 85 -11.73 -14.67 -1.22
C LYS A 85 -11.01 -13.38 -1.64
N ARG A 86 -11.70 -12.50 -2.38
CA ARG A 86 -11.14 -11.24 -2.87
C ARG A 86 -11.40 -10.13 -1.87
N HIS A 87 -10.34 -9.55 -1.34
CA HIS A 87 -10.46 -8.25 -0.67
C HIS A 87 -10.65 -7.18 -1.74
N LEU A 88 -11.64 -6.29 -1.52
CA LEU A 88 -11.75 -5.07 -2.32
C LEU A 88 -10.66 -4.10 -1.86
N TYR A 89 -9.97 -3.48 -2.81
CA TYR A 89 -9.01 -2.42 -2.54
C TYR A 89 -9.55 -1.09 -3.04
N VAL A 90 -9.30 -0.04 -2.26
CA VAL A 90 -9.58 1.35 -2.61
C VAL A 90 -8.28 2.16 -2.65
N PRO A 91 -8.25 3.31 -3.34
CA PRO A 91 -7.11 4.21 -3.28
C PRO A 91 -6.80 4.62 -1.84
N LEU A 92 -5.54 4.50 -1.44
CA LEU A 92 -5.05 4.95 -0.13
C LEU A 92 -4.91 6.48 -0.07
N PHE A 93 -4.74 7.12 -1.22
CA PHE A 93 -4.51 8.56 -1.35
C PHE A 93 -5.64 9.20 -2.16
N ASP A 94 -6.04 10.40 -1.73
CA ASP A 94 -7.07 11.20 -2.39
C ASP A 94 -6.50 12.06 -3.54
N THR A 95 -5.17 12.19 -3.58
CA THR A 95 -4.44 13.00 -4.55
C THR A 95 -3.28 12.20 -5.15
N TYR A 96 -2.76 12.70 -6.27
CA TYR A 96 -1.50 12.24 -6.84
C TYR A 96 -0.36 12.38 -5.82
N MET A 97 0.49 11.35 -5.74
CA MET A 97 1.61 11.29 -4.80
C MET A 97 2.90 10.96 -5.54
N GLU A 98 3.98 11.65 -5.21
CA GLU A 98 5.30 11.43 -5.78
C GLU A 98 6.33 11.01 -4.74
N LEU A 99 7.11 9.99 -5.06
CA LEU A 99 8.34 9.67 -4.32
C LEU A 99 9.39 10.78 -4.47
N ARG A 100 9.53 11.29 -5.70
CA ARG A 100 10.39 12.40 -6.12
C ARG A 100 9.86 12.94 -7.46
N PRO A 101 10.36 14.09 -7.98
CA PRO A 101 9.82 14.65 -9.22
C PRO A 101 9.71 13.59 -10.32
N GLN A 102 8.50 13.46 -10.89
CA GLN A 102 8.17 12.54 -11.98
C GLN A 102 8.16 11.04 -11.62
N ILE A 103 8.25 10.69 -10.34
CA ILE A 103 8.15 9.30 -9.87
C ILE A 103 6.89 9.16 -9.02
N GLU A 104 5.78 8.89 -9.69
CA GLU A 104 4.46 8.65 -9.08
C GLU A 104 4.47 7.39 -8.21
N LEU A 105 3.72 7.43 -7.11
CA LEU A 105 3.35 6.29 -6.30
C LEU A 105 1.83 6.22 -6.16
N ARG A 106 1.30 5.01 -6.33
CA ARG A 106 -0.10 4.68 -6.06
C ARG A 106 -0.18 3.87 -4.79
N GLY A 107 -1.14 4.21 -3.94
CA GLY A 107 -1.40 3.47 -2.72
C GLY A 107 -2.77 2.80 -2.81
N TYR A 108 -2.85 1.58 -2.29
CA TYR A 108 -4.06 0.79 -2.20
C TYR A 108 -4.18 0.26 -0.78
N VAL A 109 -5.41 0.22 -0.28
CA VAL A 109 -5.74 -0.31 1.02
C VAL A 109 -7.02 -1.13 0.93
N THR A 110 -7.15 -2.18 1.75
CA THR A 110 -8.38 -2.96 1.77
C THR A 110 -9.56 -2.09 2.21
N LYS A 111 -10.71 -2.27 1.56
CA LYS A 111 -11.93 -1.51 1.82
C LYS A 111 -12.35 -1.59 3.29
N GLU A 112 -12.26 -2.77 3.89
CA GLU A 112 -12.53 -2.96 5.32
C GLU A 112 -11.68 -2.06 6.21
N LEU A 113 -10.39 -1.94 5.92
CA LEU A 113 -9.49 -1.12 6.73
C LEU A 113 -9.69 0.38 6.47
N TRP A 114 -10.00 0.74 5.23
CA TRP A 114 -10.39 2.10 4.89
C TRP A 114 -11.67 2.54 5.59
N ASP A 115 -12.68 1.67 5.66
CA ASP A 115 -13.96 1.98 6.31
C ASP A 115 -13.76 2.24 7.81
N ARG A 116 -12.97 1.41 8.49
CA ARG A 116 -12.59 1.64 9.89
C ARG A 116 -11.85 2.97 10.09
N PHE A 117 -10.99 3.34 9.13
CA PHE A 117 -10.28 4.62 9.16
C PHE A 117 -11.22 5.81 8.96
N ASP A 118 -12.14 5.73 8.01
CA ASP A 118 -13.09 6.81 7.69
C ASP A 118 -14.12 7.02 8.80
N GLU A 119 -14.58 5.93 9.44
CA GLU A 119 -15.44 5.98 10.63
C GLU A 119 -14.79 6.80 11.76
N GLY A 120 -13.53 6.49 12.11
CA GLY A 120 -12.79 7.21 13.15
C GLY A 120 -12.40 8.66 12.79
N ARG A 121 -12.63 9.09 11.54
CA ARG A 121 -12.38 10.47 11.09
C ARG A 121 -13.63 11.35 11.17
N ASN A 122 -14.82 10.74 11.25
CA ASN A 122 -16.10 11.43 11.35
C ASN A 122 -16.61 11.59 12.80
N ASP A 123 -15.89 11.03 13.77
CA ASP A 123 -16.08 11.21 15.22
C ASP A 123 -15.23 12.38 15.77
#